data_AF-A0AAV9TVD2-F1
#
_entry.id   AF-A0AAV9TVD2-F1
#
_cell.length_a   1.000
_cell.length_b   1.000
_cell.length_c   1.000
_cell.angle_alpha   90.00
_cell.angle_beta   90.00
_cell.angle_gamma   90.00
#
_symmetry.space_group_name_H-M   'P 1'
#
loop_
_entity.id
_entity.type
_entity.pdbx_description
1 polymer ?
#
loop_
_entity_poly.entity_id
_entity_poly.type
_entity_poly.pdbx_seq_one_letter_code
_entity_poly.pdbx_strand_id
1 'polypeptide(L)'
;MMGPIPDQAVGVHEPTSPAKPVSSTKSPSFSPETSSSDLLSTNSNAEVPPCLLSPAFTPPSTPGTSTPRTSTQAGVLSTHDQDLNIQSSLLETLPEVECQVRARIPMNNGRQFFLYLYRNNIDNKEHLAIVFGDTIRSKSLDAPRQHETEMDRMTRGAYTGRLFPGRTASGPEPSSQSSTQQAATPIPLVRIHSECYTGETAWSARCDCGEQLDEAARLMSAEGNGVVVYLRQEGRGIGLAEKLKAYNLQDLGNDTVTANLLLRHPADARSYGLATSILLDLGLSTIRLLTNNPVKVAAVEGPNKEILVKERVPMVPLAWKGIKGGITGTEINDYLNTKVSRPLSSRCTCQVCFWFG
;
A
#
# COMPACT_ATOMS: atom_id res chain seq x y z
N MET A 1 -40.23 11.63 -47.82
CA MET A 1 -41.61 12.18 -47.77
C MET A 1 -42.45 11.21 -46.96
N MET A 2 -43.32 11.73 -46.08
CA MET A 2 -44.24 10.98 -45.18
C MET A 2 -43.50 10.05 -44.18
N GLY A 3 -43.81 10.03 -42.87
CA GLY A 3 -44.69 10.85 -42.02
C GLY A 3 -44.62 10.30 -40.57
N PRO A 4 -44.79 11.11 -39.51
CA PRO A 4 -44.55 10.68 -38.13
C PRO A 4 -45.75 9.95 -37.50
N ILE A 5 -45.50 9.18 -36.44
CA ILE A 5 -46.50 8.58 -35.54
C ILE A 5 -46.37 9.28 -34.16
N PRO A 6 -47.46 9.62 -33.45
CA PRO A 6 -47.45 10.74 -32.50
C PRO A 6 -47.25 10.36 -31.02
N ASP A 7 -46.91 11.38 -30.23
CA ASP A 7 -47.04 11.40 -28.77
C ASP A 7 -48.49 11.13 -28.31
N GLN A 8 -48.62 10.44 -27.17
CA GLN A 8 -49.75 10.62 -26.26
C GLN A 8 -49.26 10.82 -24.83
N ALA A 9 -49.70 11.92 -24.22
CA ALA A 9 -49.53 12.21 -22.80
C ALA A 9 -50.78 11.76 -22.00
N VAL A 10 -50.81 12.13 -20.71
CA VAL A 10 -51.85 11.86 -19.70
C VAL A 10 -51.68 10.50 -19.00
N GLY A 11 -51.69 10.39 -17.66
CA GLY A 11 -52.09 11.41 -16.67
C GLY A 11 -51.48 11.25 -15.27
N VAL A 12 -51.76 12.27 -14.46
CA VAL A 12 -51.23 12.50 -13.10
C VAL A 12 -52.19 11.89 -12.07
N HIS A 13 -51.68 11.15 -11.07
CA HIS A 13 -52.43 10.85 -9.84
C HIS A 13 -51.52 10.55 -8.62
N GLU A 14 -51.30 11.58 -7.81
CA GLU A 14 -51.40 11.54 -6.34
C GLU A 14 -52.72 12.27 -5.96
N PRO A 15 -53.24 12.27 -4.71
CA PRO A 15 -52.63 11.93 -3.40
C PRO A 15 -53.43 10.81 -2.65
N THR A 16 -53.20 10.37 -1.40
CA THR A 16 -53.21 11.10 -0.11
C THR A 16 -52.76 10.22 1.08
N SER A 17 -52.19 10.86 2.11
CA SER A 17 -52.08 10.35 3.50
C SER A 17 -53.28 10.84 4.35
N PRO A 18 -53.66 10.25 5.51
CA PRO A 18 -52.88 10.28 6.77
C PRO A 18 -52.75 8.85 7.40
N ALA A 19 -52.36 8.57 8.66
CA ALA A 19 -52.15 9.39 9.87
C ALA A 19 -51.12 8.77 10.87
N LYS A 20 -51.11 9.32 12.10
CA LYS A 20 -50.47 8.86 13.37
C LYS A 20 -51.52 9.09 14.51
N PRO A 21 -51.41 8.59 15.78
CA PRO A 21 -50.31 8.94 16.72
C PRO A 21 -50.04 8.02 17.97
N VAL A 22 -49.13 8.50 18.87
CA VAL A 22 -48.89 8.10 20.31
C VAL A 22 -48.33 6.66 20.55
N SER A 23 -47.16 6.33 21.13
CA SER A 23 -46.21 6.82 22.16
C SER A 23 -46.32 6.12 23.54
N SER A 24 -45.24 5.47 24.01
CA SER A 24 -44.84 5.47 25.43
C SER A 24 -43.44 4.86 25.68
N THR A 25 -42.61 5.64 26.36
CA THR A 25 -41.36 5.35 27.09
C THR A 25 -41.24 4.01 27.83
N LYS A 26 -40.03 3.43 27.86
CA LYS A 26 -39.20 3.30 29.10
C LYS A 26 -37.78 2.77 28.84
N SER A 27 -36.79 3.40 29.48
CA SER A 27 -35.47 2.81 29.79
C SER A 27 -35.53 2.02 31.10
N PRO A 28 -34.50 1.22 31.43
CA PRO A 28 -33.73 1.60 32.62
C PRO A 28 -32.20 1.39 32.50
N SER A 29 -31.47 2.22 33.24
CA SER A 29 -30.10 2.01 33.67
C SER A 29 -30.04 1.14 34.92
N PHE A 30 -29.00 0.31 35.11
CA PHE A 30 -28.42 0.01 36.43
C PHE A 30 -27.02 -0.61 36.31
N SER A 31 -26.14 -0.22 37.22
CA SER A 31 -24.81 -0.77 37.53
C SER A 31 -24.71 -0.84 39.07
N PRO A 32 -23.60 -1.33 39.66
CA PRO A 32 -23.01 -2.66 39.52
C PRO A 32 -22.94 -3.38 40.89
N GLU A 33 -22.85 -4.70 40.96
CA GLU A 33 -22.51 -5.40 42.22
C GLU A 33 -21.45 -6.51 42.04
N THR A 34 -20.79 -6.80 43.17
CA THR A 34 -19.50 -7.48 43.30
C THR A 34 -19.62 -8.88 43.92
N SER A 35 -18.56 -9.69 43.77
CA SER A 35 -18.32 -10.98 44.47
C SER A 35 -19.27 -12.14 44.07
N SER A 36 -18.93 -13.42 44.21
CA SER A 36 -17.80 -14.04 44.91
C SER A 36 -17.37 -15.37 44.27
N SER A 37 -16.10 -15.71 44.50
CA SER A 37 -15.49 -17.04 44.62
C SER A 37 -16.34 -18.33 44.51
N ASP A 38 -15.74 -19.27 43.75
CA ASP A 38 -15.52 -20.69 44.09
C ASP A 38 -16.42 -21.82 43.53
N LEU A 39 -15.76 -22.57 42.63
CA LEU A 39 -15.60 -24.03 42.59
C LEU A 39 -16.81 -24.93 42.29
N LEU A 40 -16.73 -25.61 41.13
CA LEU A 40 -16.58 -27.07 41.12
C LEU A 40 -15.94 -27.55 39.80
N SER A 41 -15.22 -28.67 39.87
CA SER A 41 -14.31 -29.17 38.83
C SER A 41 -14.89 -30.35 38.05
N THR A 42 -14.47 -30.51 36.78
CA THR A 42 -14.31 -31.83 36.14
C THR A 42 -13.11 -31.80 35.18
N ASN A 43 -12.21 -32.78 35.33
CA ASN A 43 -11.08 -33.00 34.41
C ASN A 43 -11.55 -33.72 33.13
N SER A 44 -10.97 -33.35 31.99
CA SER A 44 -10.71 -34.33 30.92
C SER A 44 -9.49 -33.91 30.09
N ASN A 45 -8.55 -34.83 29.90
CA ASN A 45 -7.30 -34.58 29.20
C ASN A 45 -7.52 -34.36 27.69
N ALA A 46 -6.94 -33.30 27.14
CA ALA A 46 -6.60 -33.19 25.73
C ALA A 46 -5.29 -32.39 25.61
N GLU A 47 -4.21 -33.07 25.26
CA GLU A 47 -2.86 -32.51 25.21
C GLU A 47 -2.64 -31.75 23.89
N VAL A 48 -2.30 -30.46 23.97
CA VAL A 48 -2.13 -29.59 22.79
C VAL A 48 -0.62 -29.35 22.56
N PRO A 49 -0.09 -29.58 21.35
CA PRO A 49 1.35 -29.44 21.09
C PRO A 49 1.79 -27.96 21.07
N PRO A 50 2.92 -27.59 21.71
CA PRO A 50 3.35 -26.20 21.83
C PRO A 50 4.27 -25.75 20.69
N CYS A 51 3.80 -24.87 19.80
CA CYS A 51 4.65 -23.96 19.00
C CYS A 51 3.86 -22.81 18.34
N LEU A 52 3.32 -21.88 19.13
CA LEU A 52 2.86 -20.55 18.67
C LEU A 52 3.24 -19.44 19.67
N LEU A 53 4.46 -19.52 20.21
CA LEU A 53 5.01 -18.45 21.05
C LEU A 53 5.76 -17.44 20.18
N SER A 54 5.16 -16.26 20.00
CA SER A 54 5.90 -15.08 19.52
C SER A 54 6.92 -14.64 20.58
N PRO A 55 8.15 -14.24 20.21
CA PRO A 55 9.13 -13.78 21.19
C PRO A 55 8.65 -12.50 21.88
N ALA A 56 8.52 -12.55 23.20
CA ALA A 56 8.17 -11.38 24.00
C ALA A 56 9.33 -10.37 24.01
N PHE A 57 9.02 -9.12 23.66
CA PHE A 57 10.01 -8.04 23.62
C PHE A 57 10.16 -7.39 25.01
N THR A 58 10.99 -7.98 25.87
CA THR A 58 11.31 -7.41 27.19
C THR A 58 12.44 -6.38 27.04
N PRO A 59 12.23 -5.09 27.36
CA PRO A 59 13.32 -4.12 27.37
C PRO A 59 14.26 -4.38 28.56
N PRO A 60 15.58 -4.20 28.42
CA PRO A 60 16.52 -4.38 29.52
C PRO A 60 16.38 -3.29 30.58
N SER A 61 16.40 -3.69 31.85
CA SER A 61 16.28 -2.81 33.01
C SER A 61 17.43 -1.80 33.10
N THR A 62 17.10 -0.54 33.41
CA THR A 62 18.07 0.55 33.62
C THR A 62 18.75 0.48 34.98
N PRO A 63 20.08 0.63 35.06
CA PRO A 63 20.77 1.08 36.25
C PRO A 63 21.49 2.41 36.04
N GLY A 64 21.49 3.29 37.06
CA GLY A 64 22.50 4.35 37.17
C GLY A 64 21.98 5.79 37.11
N THR A 65 21.78 6.38 38.29
CA THR A 65 21.60 7.82 38.49
C THR A 65 22.89 8.57 38.21
N SER A 66 22.95 9.47 37.21
CA SER A 66 23.84 10.66 37.23
C SER A 66 23.58 11.60 36.06
N THR A 67 23.34 12.88 36.35
CA THR A 67 23.30 13.98 35.37
C THR A 67 24.70 14.55 35.13
N PRO A 68 25.18 14.63 33.88
CA PRO A 68 26.25 15.55 33.50
C PRO A 68 25.63 16.85 32.95
N ARG A 69 25.75 17.96 33.69
CA ARG A 69 25.71 19.29 33.08
C ARG A 69 27.12 19.65 32.63
N THR A 70 27.35 19.82 31.33
CA THR A 70 28.50 20.60 30.85
C THR A 70 28.12 21.42 29.64
N SER A 71 28.47 22.70 29.68
CA SER A 71 28.27 23.70 28.64
C SER A 71 29.35 23.61 27.56
N THR A 72 28.97 23.69 26.28
CA THR A 72 29.87 24.24 25.25
C THR A 72 29.11 24.87 24.08
N GLN A 73 29.29 26.18 23.95
CA GLN A 73 29.31 27.03 22.75
C GLN A 73 28.32 26.76 21.59
N ALA A 74 27.49 27.77 21.32
CA ALA A 74 26.79 27.93 20.05
C ALA A 74 27.79 28.19 18.91
N GLY A 75 27.90 27.25 17.98
CA GLY A 75 28.53 27.48 16.69
C GLY A 75 27.52 28.04 15.69
N VAL A 76 27.72 29.30 15.27
CA VAL A 76 26.98 29.88 14.14
C VAL A 76 27.48 29.19 12.87
N LEU A 77 26.67 28.31 12.28
CA LEU A 77 26.99 27.77 10.96
C LEU A 77 26.72 28.86 9.91
N SER A 78 27.79 29.28 9.24
CA SER A 78 27.74 30.20 8.11
C SER A 78 26.92 29.63 6.96
N THR A 79 26.10 30.48 6.35
CA THR A 79 25.33 30.18 5.13
C THR A 79 26.27 29.81 3.98
N HIS A 80 26.29 28.52 3.62
CA HIS A 80 26.71 28.08 2.30
C HIS A 80 25.47 27.74 1.50
N ASP A 81 25.26 28.45 0.39
CA ASP A 81 24.32 28.04 -0.65
C ASP A 81 24.73 26.64 -1.14
N GLN A 82 23.94 25.63 -0.77
CA GLN A 82 23.92 24.36 -1.47
C GLN A 82 22.69 24.35 -2.35
N ASP A 83 22.91 24.56 -3.65
CA ASP A 83 21.93 24.23 -4.68
C ASP A 83 21.51 22.78 -4.51
N LEU A 84 20.30 22.57 -3.96
CA LEU A 84 19.74 21.25 -3.73
C LEU A 84 19.41 20.60 -5.08
N ASN A 85 20.41 19.94 -5.67
CA ASN A 85 20.23 19.09 -6.83
C ASN A 85 19.37 17.87 -6.45
N ILE A 86 18.04 18.00 -6.59
CA ILE A 86 17.07 16.93 -6.34
C ILE A 86 17.13 15.89 -7.48
N GLN A 87 18.23 15.17 -7.54
CA GLN A 87 18.22 13.80 -8.06
C GLN A 87 17.86 12.91 -6.88
N SER A 88 16.73 12.19 -6.96
CA SER A 88 16.51 11.06 -6.05
C SER A 88 17.73 10.15 -6.18
N SER A 89 18.46 9.90 -5.10
CA SER A 89 19.73 9.19 -5.16
C SER A 89 19.50 7.77 -5.71
N LEU A 90 19.73 7.62 -7.02
CA LEU A 90 19.77 6.32 -7.67
C LEU A 90 20.91 5.58 -6.98
N LEU A 91 20.58 4.47 -6.33
CA LEU A 91 21.59 3.62 -5.72
C LEU A 91 22.51 3.13 -6.85
N GLU A 92 23.82 3.18 -6.64
CA GLU A 92 24.80 2.70 -7.63
C GLU A 92 24.59 1.22 -7.96
N THR A 93 24.09 0.46 -6.98
CA THR A 93 23.69 -0.95 -7.10
C THR A 93 22.27 -1.15 -6.59
N LEU A 94 21.55 -2.11 -7.18
CA LEU A 94 20.21 -2.46 -6.72
C LEU A 94 20.27 -3.28 -5.40
N PRO A 95 19.35 -3.03 -4.44
CA PRO A 95 19.25 -3.85 -3.22
C PRO A 95 18.98 -5.32 -3.51
N GLU A 96 19.46 -6.21 -2.64
CA GLU A 96 19.09 -7.62 -2.69
C GLU A 96 17.73 -7.82 -2.01
N VAL A 97 16.90 -8.69 -2.57
CA VAL A 97 15.57 -9.01 -2.05
C VAL A 97 15.32 -10.51 -2.10
N GLU A 98 14.58 -11.02 -1.11
CA GLU A 98 14.16 -12.43 -1.06
C GLU A 98 12.69 -12.52 -0.66
N CYS A 99 11.87 -13.16 -1.50
CA CYS A 99 10.49 -13.48 -1.17
C CYS A 99 10.43 -14.59 -0.11
N GLN A 100 9.98 -14.24 1.09
CA GLN A 100 9.88 -15.17 2.21
C GLN A 100 8.70 -16.12 2.06
N VAL A 101 7.53 -15.57 1.76
CA VAL A 101 6.23 -16.28 1.74
C VAL A 101 5.28 -15.66 0.71
N ARG A 102 4.39 -16.50 0.15
CA ARG A 102 3.27 -16.09 -0.71
C ARG A 102 1.94 -16.68 -0.22
N ALA A 103 0.91 -15.85 -0.12
CA ALA A 103 -0.45 -16.28 0.22
C ALA A 103 -1.48 -15.86 -0.85
N ARG A 104 -2.47 -16.72 -1.10
CA ARG A 104 -3.63 -16.42 -1.96
C ARG A 104 -4.70 -15.69 -1.16
N ILE A 105 -5.11 -14.51 -1.60
CA ILE A 105 -6.20 -13.73 -0.98
C ILE A 105 -7.45 -13.76 -1.87
N PRO A 106 -8.60 -14.27 -1.39
CA PRO A 106 -9.86 -14.18 -2.11
C PRO A 106 -10.44 -12.76 -2.08
N MET A 107 -11.11 -12.37 -3.16
CA MET A 107 -11.88 -11.12 -3.25
C MET A 107 -13.39 -11.41 -3.30
N ASN A 108 -14.21 -10.47 -2.84
CA ASN A 108 -15.68 -10.60 -2.78
C ASN A 108 -16.34 -10.80 -4.16
N ASN A 109 -15.67 -10.42 -5.25
CA ASN A 109 -16.12 -10.59 -6.63
C ASN A 109 -15.73 -11.95 -7.26
N GLY A 110 -15.32 -12.93 -6.44
CA GLY A 110 -14.90 -14.27 -6.88
C GLY A 110 -13.49 -14.32 -7.48
N ARG A 111 -12.82 -13.18 -7.68
CA ARG A 111 -11.42 -13.12 -8.09
C ARG A 111 -10.47 -13.37 -6.92
N GLN A 112 -9.18 -13.39 -7.22
CA GLN A 112 -8.11 -13.54 -6.24
C GLN A 112 -6.92 -12.68 -6.65
N PHE A 113 -6.08 -12.38 -5.67
CA PHE A 113 -4.71 -11.92 -5.87
C PHE A 113 -3.78 -12.72 -4.94
N PHE A 114 -2.48 -12.59 -5.16
CA PHE A 114 -1.46 -13.16 -4.28
C PHE A 114 -0.69 -12.04 -3.59
N LEU A 115 -0.50 -12.17 -2.28
CA LEU A 115 0.46 -11.37 -1.54
C LEU A 115 1.79 -12.11 -1.49
N TYR A 116 2.86 -11.43 -1.87
CA TYR A 116 4.24 -11.86 -1.71
C TYR A 116 4.90 -10.97 -0.66
N LEU A 117 5.55 -11.55 0.35
CA LEU A 117 6.26 -10.84 1.41
C LEU A 117 7.77 -10.91 1.16
N TYR A 118 8.41 -9.75 1.09
CA TYR A 118 9.83 -9.59 0.78
C TYR A 118 10.62 -9.10 1.98
N ARG A 119 11.78 -9.71 2.20
CA ARG A 119 12.88 -9.13 3.00
C ARG A 119 13.96 -8.59 2.07
N ASN A 120 14.82 -7.72 2.59
CA ASN A 120 15.86 -7.02 1.84
C ASN A 120 17.12 -6.78 2.70
N ASN A 121 18.17 -6.24 2.08
CA ASN A 121 19.47 -5.98 2.72
C ASN A 121 19.76 -4.50 3.07
N ILE A 122 18.85 -3.56 2.78
CA ILE A 122 19.04 -2.12 3.04
C ILE A 122 18.22 -1.58 4.23
N ASP A 123 17.15 -2.26 4.64
CA ASP A 123 16.39 -1.94 5.84
C ASP A 123 15.88 -3.21 6.56
N ASN A 124 15.45 -3.04 7.81
CA ASN A 124 14.88 -4.12 8.64
C ASN A 124 13.36 -4.29 8.43
N LYS A 125 12.80 -3.80 7.31
CA LYS A 125 11.37 -3.86 7.04
C LYS A 125 11.05 -4.96 6.04
N GLU A 126 9.86 -5.51 6.20
CA GLU A 126 9.24 -6.35 5.18
C GLU A 126 8.46 -5.46 4.22
N HIS A 127 8.53 -5.78 2.94
CA HIS A 127 7.80 -5.08 1.86
C HIS A 127 6.89 -6.08 1.14
N LEU A 128 5.88 -5.59 0.42
CA LEU A 128 4.84 -6.43 -0.17
C LEU A 128 4.78 -6.27 -1.68
N ALA A 129 4.42 -7.34 -2.39
CA ALA A 129 3.89 -7.26 -3.75
C ALA A 129 2.50 -7.90 -3.81
N ILE A 130 1.54 -7.14 -4.32
CA ILE A 130 0.16 -7.56 -4.56
C ILE A 130 0.06 -7.92 -6.05
N VAL A 131 -0.03 -9.21 -6.35
CA VAL A 131 0.04 -9.74 -7.71
C VAL A 131 -1.34 -10.23 -8.15
N PHE A 132 -1.83 -9.67 -9.26
CA PHE A 132 -3.09 -10.03 -9.90
C PHE A 132 -2.80 -10.92 -11.10
N GLY A 133 -3.45 -12.08 -11.17
CA GLY A 133 -3.17 -13.14 -12.14
C GLY A 133 -2.30 -14.26 -11.56
N ASP A 134 -2.22 -15.37 -12.30
CA ASP A 134 -1.50 -16.59 -11.87
C ASP A 134 -0.13 -16.77 -12.59
N THR A 135 0.21 -15.89 -13.54
CA THR A 135 1.39 -16.00 -14.42
C THR A 135 2.68 -15.40 -13.84
N ILE A 136 2.58 -14.36 -13.02
CA ILE A 136 3.72 -13.65 -12.45
C ILE A 136 4.22 -14.40 -11.21
N ARG A 137 5.52 -14.70 -11.15
CA ARG A 137 6.12 -15.53 -10.09
C ARG A 137 7.51 -15.04 -9.67
N SER A 138 7.78 -15.19 -8.38
CA SER A 138 9.05 -14.83 -7.75
C SER A 138 10.09 -15.94 -7.92
N LYS A 139 11.26 -15.59 -8.44
CA LYS A 139 12.41 -16.50 -8.60
C LYS A 139 12.93 -16.98 -7.25
N SER A 140 13.11 -16.09 -6.27
CA SER A 140 13.54 -16.44 -4.91
C SER A 140 12.51 -17.28 -4.16
N LEU A 141 11.21 -17.07 -4.42
CA LEU A 141 10.18 -17.98 -3.92
C LEU A 141 10.27 -19.36 -4.58
N ASP A 142 10.51 -19.46 -5.89
CA ASP A 142 10.57 -20.75 -6.57
C ASP A 142 11.88 -21.52 -6.35
N ALA A 143 12.96 -20.86 -5.94
CA ALA A 143 14.20 -21.52 -5.58
C ALA A 143 13.97 -22.59 -4.49
N PRO A 144 14.61 -23.78 -4.60
CA PRO A 144 14.65 -24.74 -3.50
C PRO A 144 15.56 -24.22 -2.38
N ARG A 145 15.10 -24.31 -1.13
CA ARG A 145 15.91 -23.94 0.05
C ARG A 145 16.64 -25.17 0.62
N GLN A 146 17.76 -24.96 1.31
CA GLN A 146 18.49 -26.05 1.97
C GLN A 146 17.61 -26.67 3.07
N HIS A 147 17.59 -28.00 3.15
CA HIS A 147 16.79 -28.78 4.12
C HIS A 147 15.27 -28.56 4.07
N GLU A 148 14.75 -27.98 3.00
CA GLU A 148 13.31 -27.76 2.77
C GLU A 148 12.56 -29.07 2.45
N THR A 149 11.46 -29.34 3.15
CA THR A 149 10.51 -30.39 2.74
C THR A 149 9.46 -29.85 1.76
N GLU A 150 8.76 -30.74 1.04
CA GLU A 150 7.61 -30.34 0.21
C GLU A 150 6.50 -29.64 1.03
N MET A 151 6.35 -29.99 2.32
CA MET A 151 5.38 -29.33 3.20
C MET A 151 5.81 -27.90 3.54
N ASP A 152 7.09 -27.66 3.84
CA ASP A 152 7.61 -26.30 4.09
C ASP A 152 7.47 -25.44 2.82
N ARG A 153 7.80 -26.03 1.67
CA ARG A 153 7.69 -25.43 0.35
C ARG A 153 6.25 -25.03 0.01
N MET A 154 5.27 -25.89 0.31
CA MET A 154 3.84 -25.55 0.19
C MET A 154 3.41 -24.49 1.21
N THR A 155 3.88 -24.58 2.45
CA THR A 155 3.51 -23.69 3.57
C THR A 155 3.95 -22.24 3.30
N ARG A 156 5.17 -22.03 2.80
CA ARG A 156 5.63 -20.71 2.35
C ARG A 156 5.02 -20.26 1.02
N GLY A 157 4.20 -21.09 0.38
CA GLY A 157 3.49 -20.72 -0.84
C GLY A 157 4.20 -20.98 -2.16
N ALA A 158 5.33 -21.70 -2.17
CA ALA A 158 6.12 -22.03 -3.37
C ALA A 158 5.54 -23.23 -4.14
N TYR A 159 4.22 -23.21 -4.40
CA TYR A 159 3.47 -24.23 -5.12
C TYR A 159 2.84 -23.68 -6.41
N THR A 160 2.41 -24.59 -7.29
CA THR A 160 1.64 -24.28 -8.52
C THR A 160 0.18 -24.76 -8.41
N GLY A 161 -0.74 -24.13 -9.14
CA GLY A 161 -2.16 -24.40 -9.01
C GLY A 161 -2.72 -24.00 -7.63
N ARG A 162 -3.64 -24.80 -7.08
CA ARG A 162 -4.36 -24.53 -5.82
C ARG A 162 -4.05 -25.56 -4.74
N LEU A 163 -3.90 -25.14 -3.49
CA LEU A 163 -3.80 -26.07 -2.35
C LEU A 163 -5.16 -26.70 -2.02
N PHE A 164 -5.12 -27.95 -1.56
CA PHE A 164 -6.26 -28.71 -1.06
C PHE A 164 -5.79 -29.63 0.10
N PRO A 165 -6.69 -30.04 1.02
CA PRO A 165 -6.34 -30.96 2.09
C PRO A 165 -5.79 -32.28 1.54
N GLY A 166 -4.67 -32.75 2.08
CA GLY A 166 -4.01 -33.99 1.64
C GLY A 166 -3.07 -33.86 0.43
N ARG A 167 -2.84 -32.65 -0.10
CA ARG A 167 -1.82 -32.41 -1.13
C ARG A 167 -0.41 -32.70 -0.58
N THR A 168 0.41 -33.39 -1.37
CA THR A 168 1.77 -33.84 -0.97
C THR A 168 2.91 -33.22 -1.78
N ALA A 169 2.64 -32.60 -2.93
CA ALA A 169 3.65 -32.05 -3.82
C ALA A 169 3.34 -30.60 -4.25
N SER A 170 4.37 -29.76 -4.31
CA SER A 170 4.32 -28.34 -4.69
C SER A 170 4.21 -28.12 -6.21
N GLY A 171 4.71 -29.06 -7.02
CA GLY A 171 4.68 -29.04 -8.48
C GLY A 171 3.27 -29.19 -9.09
N PRO A 172 3.13 -29.04 -10.42
CA PRO A 172 1.86 -29.20 -11.11
C PRO A 172 1.42 -30.66 -11.11
N GLU A 173 0.11 -30.91 -10.98
CA GLU A 173 -0.46 -32.25 -11.03
C GLU A 173 -0.27 -32.87 -12.44
N PRO A 174 0.11 -34.15 -12.57
CA PRO A 174 0.40 -34.76 -13.87
C PRO A 174 -0.82 -34.80 -14.82
N SER A 175 -2.04 -34.74 -14.27
CA SER A 175 -3.29 -34.63 -15.04
C SER A 175 -3.58 -33.22 -15.56
N SER A 176 -2.84 -32.19 -15.13
CA SER A 176 -3.04 -30.79 -15.51
C SER A 176 -2.23 -30.33 -16.73
N GLN A 177 -1.81 -31.28 -17.59
CA GLN A 177 -1.28 -30.99 -18.93
C GLN A 177 -2.38 -30.55 -19.92
N SER A 178 -3.19 -29.56 -19.54
CA SER A 178 -4.00 -28.81 -20.49
C SER A 178 -3.07 -28.04 -21.42
N SER A 179 -3.20 -28.27 -22.72
CA SER A 179 -2.41 -27.65 -23.78
C SER A 179 -2.62 -26.14 -23.85
N THR A 180 -1.90 -25.40 -23.01
CA THR A 180 -1.79 -23.95 -23.12
C THR A 180 -1.01 -23.62 -24.38
N GLN A 181 -1.76 -23.41 -25.48
CA GLN A 181 -1.30 -22.52 -26.54
C GLN A 181 -0.82 -21.24 -25.86
N GLN A 182 0.46 -20.95 -26.00
CA GLN A 182 1.13 -19.87 -25.27
C GLN A 182 0.76 -18.52 -25.90
N ALA A 183 -0.50 -18.12 -25.70
CA ALA A 183 -0.99 -16.80 -26.05
C ALA A 183 -0.06 -15.76 -25.40
N ALA A 184 0.32 -14.75 -26.17
CA ALA A 184 1.26 -13.74 -25.70
C ALA A 184 0.68 -13.02 -24.47
N THR A 185 1.21 -13.32 -23.29
CA THR A 185 0.80 -12.66 -22.04
C THR A 185 1.00 -11.15 -22.21
N PRO A 186 -0.02 -10.31 -21.97
CA PRO A 186 0.13 -8.87 -22.12
C PRO A 186 1.19 -8.33 -21.14
N ILE A 187 1.77 -7.18 -21.47
CA ILE A 187 2.77 -6.54 -20.63
C ILE A 187 2.09 -6.11 -19.32
N PRO A 188 2.55 -6.56 -18.13
CA PRO A 188 1.83 -6.31 -16.88
C PRO A 188 1.70 -4.82 -16.54
N LEU A 189 0.53 -4.45 -16.00
CA LEU A 189 0.33 -3.14 -15.39
C LEU A 189 0.98 -3.13 -14.01
N VAL A 190 1.86 -2.17 -13.74
CA VAL A 190 2.64 -2.09 -12.50
C VAL A 190 2.41 -0.75 -11.81
N ARG A 191 2.25 -0.79 -10.50
CA ARG A 191 2.13 0.37 -9.61
C ARG A 191 3.15 0.23 -8.50
N ILE A 192 4.06 1.20 -8.37
CA ILE A 192 4.85 1.34 -7.15
C ILE A 192 4.07 2.24 -6.20
N HIS A 193 3.83 1.78 -4.98
CA HIS A 193 3.00 2.45 -3.99
C HIS A 193 3.76 2.55 -2.67
N SER A 194 3.86 3.74 -2.10
CA SER A 194 4.42 3.93 -0.75
C SER A 194 3.28 3.87 0.26
N GLU A 195 3.46 3.06 1.30
CA GLU A 195 2.58 2.95 2.48
C GLU A 195 2.11 4.33 2.98
N CYS A 196 0.80 4.47 3.16
CA CYS A 196 0.17 5.66 3.69
C CYS A 196 -1.02 5.25 4.57
N TYR A 197 -0.71 4.77 5.78
CA TYR A 197 -1.67 4.27 6.77
C TYR A 197 -2.87 5.21 6.98
N THR A 198 -2.63 6.52 7.03
CA THR A 198 -3.71 7.50 7.23
C THR A 198 -4.70 7.53 6.06
N GLY A 199 -4.22 7.41 4.82
CA GLY A 199 -5.09 7.46 3.62
C GLY A 199 -5.71 6.11 3.27
N GLU A 200 -5.00 5.01 3.53
CA GLU A 200 -5.39 3.64 3.16
C GLU A 200 -6.24 2.96 4.24
N THR A 201 -5.88 3.14 5.51
CA THR A 201 -6.48 2.40 6.64
C THR A 201 -7.37 3.29 7.50
N ALA A 202 -7.07 4.59 7.61
CA ALA A 202 -7.81 5.54 8.45
C ALA A 202 -8.71 6.51 7.67
N TRP A 203 -8.95 6.25 6.38
CA TRP A 203 -9.87 7.01 5.50
C TRP A 203 -9.64 8.54 5.47
N SER A 204 -8.39 8.98 5.64
CA SER A 204 -8.06 10.41 5.70
C SER A 204 -8.27 11.12 4.35
N ALA A 205 -9.07 12.18 4.36
CA ALA A 205 -9.25 13.09 3.22
C ALA A 205 -8.09 14.08 3.00
N ARG A 206 -6.97 13.96 3.73
CA ARG A 206 -5.77 14.81 3.54
C ARG A 206 -4.87 14.36 2.39
N CYS A 207 -5.13 13.18 1.82
CA CYS A 207 -4.38 12.62 0.71
C CYS A 207 -5.23 11.64 -0.11
N ASP A 208 -4.82 11.40 -1.35
CA ASP A 208 -5.48 10.51 -2.31
C ASP A 208 -4.88 9.09 -2.34
N CYS A 209 -4.06 8.72 -1.35
CA CYS A 209 -3.32 7.46 -1.35
C CYS A 209 -4.21 6.20 -1.34
N GLY A 210 -5.29 6.20 -0.55
CA GLY A 210 -6.26 5.10 -0.52
C GLY A 210 -6.96 4.91 -1.87
N GLU A 211 -7.54 5.99 -2.41
CA GLU A 211 -8.22 5.99 -3.72
C GLU A 211 -7.28 5.55 -4.86
N GLN A 212 -5.99 5.95 -4.83
CA GLN A 212 -5.00 5.48 -5.79
C GLN A 212 -4.66 3.99 -5.65
N LEU A 213 -4.64 3.45 -4.42
CA LEU A 213 -4.41 2.02 -4.20
C LEU A 213 -5.61 1.18 -4.67
N ASP A 214 -6.83 1.62 -4.36
CA ASP A 214 -8.08 0.97 -4.78
C ASP A 214 -8.23 0.97 -6.31
N GLU A 215 -7.97 2.09 -6.98
CA GLU A 215 -8.05 2.17 -8.45
C GLU A 215 -6.95 1.33 -9.12
N ALA A 216 -5.74 1.27 -8.56
CA ALA A 216 -4.69 0.36 -9.04
C ALA A 216 -5.14 -1.11 -8.94
N ALA A 217 -5.64 -1.53 -7.77
CA ALA A 217 -6.14 -2.87 -7.54
C ALA A 217 -7.33 -3.20 -8.45
N ARG A 218 -8.26 -2.26 -8.67
CA ARG A 218 -9.41 -2.44 -9.57
C ARG A 218 -8.97 -2.63 -11.02
N LEU A 219 -8.04 -1.81 -11.52
CA LEU A 219 -7.51 -1.92 -12.89
C LEU A 219 -6.78 -3.25 -13.10
N MET A 220 -5.85 -3.61 -12.21
CA MET A 220 -5.08 -4.86 -12.33
C MET A 220 -5.96 -6.11 -12.15
N SER A 221 -6.94 -6.07 -11.25
CA SER A 221 -7.96 -7.11 -11.12
C SER A 221 -8.78 -7.25 -12.41
N ALA A 222 -9.15 -6.13 -13.05
CA ALA A 222 -9.89 -6.13 -14.32
C ALA A 222 -9.10 -6.78 -15.46
N GLU A 223 -7.82 -6.45 -15.61
CA GLU A 223 -6.92 -7.04 -16.62
C GLU A 223 -6.51 -8.49 -16.28
N GLY A 224 -6.51 -8.86 -15.00
CA GLY A 224 -6.05 -10.18 -14.53
C GLY A 224 -4.53 -10.38 -14.63
N ASN A 225 -3.75 -9.29 -14.79
CA ASN A 225 -2.31 -9.31 -14.98
C ASN A 225 -1.66 -8.00 -14.54
N GLY A 226 -1.21 -7.92 -13.28
CA GLY A 226 -0.55 -6.72 -12.78
C GLY A 226 0.03 -6.85 -11.38
N VAL A 227 0.85 -5.87 -10.97
CA VAL A 227 1.54 -5.86 -9.68
C VAL A 227 1.48 -4.49 -9.02
N VAL A 228 0.98 -4.45 -7.78
CA VAL A 228 1.26 -3.32 -6.87
C VAL A 228 2.45 -3.70 -5.99
N VAL A 229 3.60 -3.04 -6.18
CA VAL A 229 4.71 -3.12 -5.24
C VAL A 229 4.45 -2.11 -4.14
N TYR A 230 4.18 -2.62 -2.94
CA TYR A 230 3.81 -1.84 -1.76
C TYR A 230 5.03 -1.73 -0.83
N LEU A 231 5.67 -0.55 -0.87
CA LEU A 231 6.85 -0.24 -0.08
C LEU A 231 6.46 0.35 1.28
N ARG A 232 6.94 -0.25 2.38
CA ARG A 232 6.64 0.19 3.76
C ARG A 232 7.47 1.41 4.20
N GLN A 233 7.31 2.48 3.43
CA GLN A 233 8.03 3.75 3.52
C GLN A 233 7.07 4.90 3.90
N GLU A 234 6.29 4.69 4.97
CA GLU A 234 5.38 5.70 5.53
C GLU A 234 6.04 7.09 5.71
N GLY A 235 5.26 8.13 5.47
CA GLY A 235 5.66 9.53 5.65
C GLY A 235 6.73 10.01 4.66
N ARG A 236 6.94 9.32 3.53
CA ARG A 236 8.09 9.54 2.62
C ARG A 236 9.43 9.10 3.22
N GLY A 237 9.38 8.09 4.10
CA GLY A 237 10.55 7.52 4.78
C GLY A 237 10.74 8.00 6.23
N ILE A 238 10.08 9.08 6.66
CA ILE A 238 10.20 9.61 8.04
C ILE A 238 9.40 8.78 9.08
N GLY A 239 8.44 7.96 8.64
CA GLY A 239 7.58 7.15 9.50
C GLY A 239 6.31 7.87 10.00
N LEU A 240 5.42 7.08 10.63
CA LEU A 240 4.07 7.53 10.98
C LEU A 240 4.05 8.61 12.07
N ALA A 241 4.85 8.46 13.13
CA ALA A 241 4.86 9.39 14.26
C ALA A 241 5.25 10.82 13.82
N GLU A 242 6.29 10.93 13.00
CA GLU A 242 6.77 12.19 12.47
C GLU A 242 5.79 12.81 11.46
N LYS A 243 5.16 11.99 10.60
CA LYS A 243 4.04 12.43 9.73
C LYS A 243 2.88 13.04 10.53
N LEU A 244 2.49 12.43 11.65
CA LEU A 244 1.42 12.95 12.50
C LEU A 244 1.83 14.26 13.21
N LYS A 245 3.10 14.43 13.61
CA LYS A 245 3.61 15.73 14.06
C LYS A 245 3.56 16.79 12.95
N ALA A 246 3.92 16.42 11.72
CA ALA A 246 3.84 17.33 10.58
C ALA A 246 2.40 17.76 10.27
N TYR A 247 1.42 16.87 10.45
CA TYR A 247 -0.01 17.22 10.38
C TYR A 247 -0.41 18.20 11.49
N ASN A 248 -0.03 17.96 12.75
CA ASN A 248 -0.33 18.90 13.84
C ASN A 248 0.28 20.29 13.59
N LEU A 249 1.48 20.38 13.01
CA LEU A 249 2.08 21.67 12.62
C LEU A 249 1.29 22.36 11.50
N GLN A 250 0.74 21.60 10.55
CA GLN A 250 -0.14 22.13 9.49
C GLN A 250 -1.47 22.63 10.05
N ASP A 251 -2.06 21.92 11.00
CA ASP A 251 -3.27 22.33 11.72
C ASP A 251 -3.04 23.57 12.60
N LEU A 252 -1.80 23.83 13.02
CA LEU A 252 -1.35 25.07 13.65
C LEU A 252 -1.04 26.20 12.65
N GLY A 253 -1.33 26.02 11.35
CA GLY A 253 -1.22 27.04 10.31
C GLY A 253 0.13 27.11 9.58
N ASN A 254 1.04 26.15 9.81
CA ASN A 254 2.30 26.08 9.04
C ASN A 254 2.03 25.45 7.66
N ASP A 255 2.63 25.97 6.60
CA ASP A 255 2.61 25.26 5.32
C ASP A 255 3.42 23.94 5.39
N THR A 256 3.23 23.05 4.41
CA THR A 256 3.87 21.74 4.36
C THR A 256 5.41 21.81 4.32
N VAL A 257 6.01 22.84 3.75
CA VAL A 257 7.48 23.02 3.71
C VAL A 257 7.97 23.45 5.09
N THR A 258 7.33 24.45 5.68
CA THR A 258 7.63 24.94 7.03
C THR A 258 7.51 23.84 8.08
N ALA A 259 6.42 23.05 8.03
CA ALA A 259 6.22 21.92 8.94
C ALA A 259 7.34 20.86 8.86
N ASN A 260 7.81 20.52 7.66
CA ASN A 260 8.93 19.59 7.49
C ASN A 260 10.27 20.20 7.92
N LEU A 261 10.50 21.50 7.67
CA LEU A 261 11.72 22.20 8.08
C LEU A 261 11.83 22.29 9.62
N LEU A 262 10.73 22.59 10.30
CA LEU A 262 10.66 22.62 11.78
C LEU A 262 11.02 21.27 12.40
N LEU A 263 10.61 20.17 11.76
CA LEU A 263 10.93 18.80 12.16
C LEU A 263 12.28 18.29 11.61
N ARG A 264 13.01 19.11 10.85
CA ARG A 264 14.29 18.79 10.19
C ARG A 264 14.23 17.57 9.26
N HIS A 265 13.11 17.40 8.56
CA HIS A 265 12.92 16.29 7.64
C HIS A 265 13.43 16.58 6.23
N PRO A 266 14.00 15.58 5.53
CA PRO A 266 14.23 15.67 4.08
C PRO A 266 12.89 15.73 3.33
N ALA A 267 12.85 16.41 2.18
CA ALA A 267 11.64 16.55 1.37
C ALA A 267 11.12 15.19 0.83
N ASP A 268 12.03 14.25 0.57
CA ASP A 268 11.75 12.85 0.26
C ASP A 268 12.98 12.00 0.61
N ALA A 269 12.79 10.92 1.38
CA ALA A 269 13.86 9.97 1.74
C ALA A 269 13.65 8.59 1.10
N ARG A 270 12.73 8.46 0.15
CA ARG A 270 12.39 7.16 -0.45
C ARG A 270 13.41 6.73 -1.51
N SER A 271 13.81 5.46 -1.42
CA SER A 271 14.52 4.76 -2.49
C SER A 271 13.55 3.84 -3.24
N TYR A 272 13.56 3.93 -4.57
CA TYR A 272 12.80 3.07 -5.48
C TYR A 272 13.61 1.87 -6.01
N GLY A 273 14.92 1.80 -5.73
CA GLY A 273 15.75 0.66 -6.12
C GLY A 273 15.20 -0.67 -5.58
N LEU A 274 14.66 -0.66 -4.36
CA LEU A 274 14.02 -1.81 -3.75
C LEU A 274 12.79 -2.32 -4.54
N ALA A 275 12.01 -1.42 -5.13
CA ALA A 275 10.90 -1.79 -5.99
C ALA A 275 11.38 -2.41 -7.31
N THR A 276 12.47 -1.88 -7.88
CA THR A 276 13.12 -2.44 -9.07
C THR A 276 13.58 -3.88 -8.79
N SER A 277 14.25 -4.13 -7.66
CA SER A 277 14.66 -5.48 -7.26
C SER A 277 13.48 -6.45 -7.08
N ILE A 278 12.37 -6.01 -6.46
CA ILE A 278 11.16 -6.84 -6.30
C ILE A 278 10.57 -7.23 -7.67
N LEU A 279 10.50 -6.30 -8.61
CA LEU A 279 9.99 -6.58 -9.96
C LEU A 279 10.89 -7.55 -10.74
N LEU A 280 12.21 -7.40 -10.63
CA LEU A 280 13.19 -8.31 -11.26
C LEU A 280 13.10 -9.73 -10.69
N ASP A 281 12.89 -9.86 -9.38
CA ASP A 281 12.63 -11.15 -8.73
C ASP A 281 11.30 -11.77 -9.19
N LEU A 282 10.24 -10.97 -9.34
CA LEU A 282 8.97 -11.37 -9.97
C LEU A 282 9.07 -11.69 -11.48
N GLY A 283 10.28 -11.67 -12.05
CA GLY A 283 10.55 -11.99 -13.46
C GLY A 283 10.20 -10.88 -14.44
N LEU A 284 9.91 -9.66 -13.97
CA LEU A 284 9.45 -8.55 -14.79
C LEU A 284 10.61 -7.65 -15.22
N SER A 285 10.95 -7.72 -16.52
CA SER A 285 11.93 -6.83 -17.18
C SER A 285 11.28 -5.78 -18.07
N THR A 286 9.97 -5.86 -18.32
CA THR A 286 9.22 -4.95 -19.19
C THR A 286 7.83 -4.73 -18.61
N ILE A 287 7.46 -3.47 -18.37
CA ILE A 287 6.24 -3.11 -17.62
C ILE A 287 5.48 -1.93 -18.26
N ARG A 288 4.22 -1.77 -17.87
CA ARG A 288 3.41 -0.56 -18.11
C ARG A 288 3.22 0.13 -16.76
N LEU A 289 3.75 1.34 -16.57
CA LEU A 289 3.87 1.95 -15.23
C LEU A 289 2.72 2.94 -14.95
N LEU A 290 1.91 2.63 -13.93
CA LEU A 290 0.77 3.42 -13.48
C LEU A 290 1.22 4.60 -12.59
N THR A 291 1.62 5.71 -13.22
CA THR A 291 2.15 6.90 -12.53
C THR A 291 1.82 8.22 -13.24
N ASN A 292 1.52 9.24 -12.43
CA ASN A 292 1.43 10.64 -12.88
C ASN A 292 2.77 11.36 -12.83
N ASN A 293 3.71 10.92 -11.97
CA ASN A 293 5.03 11.52 -11.88
C ASN A 293 5.96 10.92 -12.96
N PRO A 294 6.49 11.71 -13.92
CA PRO A 294 7.44 11.25 -14.93
C PRO A 294 8.84 10.92 -14.34
N VAL A 295 9.27 11.59 -13.27
CA VAL A 295 10.56 11.33 -12.59
C VAL A 295 10.59 9.90 -12.01
N LYS A 296 9.42 9.40 -11.57
CA LYS A 296 9.24 8.04 -11.07
C LYS A 296 9.53 6.96 -12.12
N VAL A 297 9.50 7.29 -13.42
CA VAL A 297 9.84 6.35 -14.50
C VAL A 297 11.32 5.98 -14.40
N ALA A 298 12.24 6.95 -14.48
CA ALA A 298 13.68 6.71 -14.42
C ALA A 298 14.11 6.01 -13.10
N ALA A 299 13.47 6.35 -11.98
CA ALA A 299 13.76 5.72 -10.69
C ALA A 299 13.31 4.25 -10.58
N VAL A 300 12.37 3.80 -11.43
CA VAL A 300 11.89 2.42 -11.51
C VAL A 300 12.56 1.63 -12.63
N GLU A 301 13.05 2.30 -13.68
CA GLU A 301 13.88 1.65 -14.70
C GLU A 301 15.20 1.13 -14.11
N GLY A 302 15.70 1.78 -13.06
CA GLY A 302 16.91 1.40 -12.34
C GLY A 302 18.20 2.05 -12.90
N PRO A 303 19.32 1.97 -12.18
CA PRO A 303 20.57 2.64 -12.56
C PRO A 303 21.12 2.17 -13.91
N ASN A 304 20.89 0.90 -14.29
CA ASN A 304 21.37 0.31 -15.54
C ASN A 304 20.22 -0.02 -16.52
N LYS A 305 19.02 0.52 -16.29
CA LYS A 305 17.78 0.20 -17.04
C LYS A 305 17.43 -1.29 -17.01
N GLU A 306 17.54 -1.87 -15.82
CA GLU A 306 17.17 -3.24 -15.53
C GLU A 306 15.69 -3.54 -15.85
N ILE A 307 14.83 -2.50 -15.80
CA ILE A 307 13.41 -2.57 -16.19
C ILE A 307 13.13 -1.58 -17.32
N LEU A 308 12.43 -2.05 -18.36
CA LEU A 308 11.95 -1.23 -19.45
C LEU A 308 10.48 -0.78 -19.24
N VAL A 309 10.26 0.51 -19.02
CA VAL A 309 8.89 1.08 -18.96
C VAL A 309 8.39 1.35 -20.38
N LYS A 310 7.49 0.51 -20.90
CA LYS A 310 6.97 0.63 -22.28
C LYS A 310 6.00 1.78 -22.47
N GLU A 311 5.16 2.01 -21.46
CA GLU A 311 4.23 3.13 -21.43
C GLU A 311 4.04 3.60 -19.99
N ARG A 312 3.69 4.88 -19.86
CA ARG A 312 3.24 5.48 -18.59
C ARG A 312 1.73 5.60 -18.64
N VAL A 313 1.04 4.76 -17.88
CA VAL A 313 -0.42 4.83 -17.73
C VAL A 313 -0.75 5.91 -16.69
N PRO A 314 -1.63 6.88 -17.00
CA PRO A 314 -2.01 7.92 -16.05
C PRO A 314 -2.88 7.33 -14.94
N MET A 315 -2.61 7.72 -13.70
CA MET A 315 -3.44 7.42 -12.54
C MET A 315 -4.49 8.52 -12.38
N VAL A 316 -5.74 8.25 -12.77
CA VAL A 316 -6.82 9.23 -12.67
C VAL A 316 -7.76 8.82 -11.52
N PRO A 317 -7.90 9.63 -10.45
CA PRO A 317 -8.85 9.39 -9.36
C PRO A 317 -10.29 9.18 -9.86
N LEU A 318 -11.07 8.36 -9.18
CA LEU A 318 -12.49 8.15 -9.44
C LEU A 318 -13.29 9.44 -9.26
N ALA A 319 -12.92 10.26 -8.27
CA ALA A 319 -13.50 11.59 -8.04
C ALA A 319 -13.45 12.47 -9.31
N TRP A 320 -12.36 12.39 -10.07
CA TRP A 320 -12.18 13.17 -11.32
C TRP A 320 -12.91 12.58 -12.53
N LYS A 321 -13.29 11.29 -12.47
CA LYS A 321 -14.07 10.62 -13.51
C LYS A 321 -15.58 10.87 -13.36
N GLY A 322 -16.02 11.61 -12.32
CA GLY A 322 -17.43 11.79 -12.00
C GLY A 322 -18.13 10.52 -11.50
N ILE A 323 -17.34 9.51 -11.06
CA ILE A 323 -17.86 8.21 -10.61
C ILE A 323 -18.18 8.31 -9.11
N LYS A 324 -19.36 7.83 -8.69
CA LYS A 324 -19.74 7.75 -7.27
C LYS A 324 -18.73 6.90 -6.50
N GLY A 325 -18.15 7.44 -5.44
CA GLY A 325 -17.24 6.74 -4.54
C GLY A 325 -15.82 7.33 -4.41
N GLY A 326 -15.44 8.31 -5.23
CA GLY A 326 -14.19 9.06 -5.04
C GLY A 326 -14.22 9.96 -3.79
N ILE A 327 -13.05 10.30 -3.24
CA ILE A 327 -12.96 11.13 -2.03
C ILE A 327 -13.23 12.60 -2.39
N THR A 328 -14.17 13.23 -1.68
CA THR A 328 -14.55 14.65 -1.89
C THR A 328 -14.55 15.43 -0.58
N GLY A 329 -13.94 16.61 -0.57
CA GLY A 329 -13.86 17.49 0.60
C GLY A 329 -12.99 18.72 0.32
N THR A 330 -12.97 19.69 1.23
CA THR A 330 -12.12 20.89 1.10
C THR A 330 -10.64 20.53 1.17
N GLU A 331 -10.21 19.81 2.21
CA GLU A 331 -8.81 19.37 2.40
C GLU A 331 -8.25 18.63 1.17
N ILE A 332 -9.02 17.69 0.60
CA ILE A 332 -8.57 16.94 -0.59
C ILE A 332 -8.54 17.79 -1.85
N ASN A 333 -9.49 18.72 -2.01
CA ASN A 333 -9.53 19.61 -3.18
C ASN A 333 -8.36 20.58 -3.18
N ASP A 334 -8.04 21.17 -2.02
CA ASP A 334 -6.88 22.07 -1.88
C ASP A 334 -5.57 21.31 -2.16
N TYR A 335 -5.42 20.12 -1.59
CA TYR A 335 -4.30 19.22 -1.86
C TYR A 335 -4.18 18.86 -3.36
N LEU A 336 -5.28 18.45 -4.00
CA LEU A 336 -5.31 18.09 -5.42
C LEU A 336 -5.02 19.30 -6.33
N ASN A 337 -5.51 20.48 -5.98
CA ASN A 337 -5.20 21.73 -6.69
C ASN A 337 -3.69 21.99 -6.73
N THR A 338 -2.95 21.76 -5.63
CA THR A 338 -1.48 21.90 -5.62
C THR A 338 -0.75 20.93 -6.56
N LYS A 339 -1.35 19.77 -6.86
CA LYS A 339 -0.82 18.82 -7.87
C LYS A 339 -1.13 19.26 -9.31
N VAL A 340 -2.30 19.87 -9.55
CA VAL A 340 -2.77 20.23 -10.89
C VAL A 340 -2.18 21.56 -11.38
N SER A 341 -2.02 22.55 -10.50
CA SER A 341 -1.71 23.93 -10.90
C SER A 341 -0.24 24.22 -11.26
N ARG A 342 0.63 23.19 -11.34
CA ARG A 342 2.05 23.32 -11.75
C ARG A 342 2.31 22.64 -13.11
N PRO A 343 2.03 23.31 -14.24
CA PRO A 343 2.49 22.85 -15.56
C PRO A 343 4.01 22.95 -15.68
N LEU A 344 4.59 22.25 -16.67
CA LEU A 344 6.00 22.39 -17.02
C LEU A 344 6.26 23.77 -17.67
N SER A 345 6.50 24.80 -16.85
CA SER A 345 7.06 26.08 -17.32
C SER A 345 8.40 26.36 -16.65
N SER A 346 9.40 26.66 -17.45
CA SER A 346 10.78 26.88 -17.04
C SER A 346 10.96 28.16 -16.21
N ARG A 347 11.95 28.12 -15.30
CA ARG A 347 12.43 29.20 -14.41
C ARG A 347 11.53 29.55 -13.21
N CYS A 348 11.67 28.78 -12.13
CA CYS A 348 11.48 29.28 -10.77
C CYS A 348 12.62 28.76 -9.88
N THR A 349 13.46 29.66 -9.37
CA THR A 349 14.75 29.35 -8.71
C THR A 349 14.64 28.96 -7.23
N CYS A 350 13.47 28.47 -6.78
CA CYS A 350 13.30 27.93 -5.43
C CYS A 350 12.07 27.01 -5.40
N GLN A 351 12.22 25.75 -5.80
CA GLN A 351 11.06 24.92 -6.18
C GLN A 351 11.15 23.45 -5.74
N VAL A 352 10.84 23.20 -4.47
CA VAL A 352 10.46 21.85 -4.01
C VAL A 352 9.11 21.51 -4.65
N CYS A 353 9.10 20.57 -5.60
CA CYS A 353 7.93 20.19 -6.40
C CYS A 353 7.33 18.87 -5.92
N PHE A 354 6.13 18.92 -5.32
CA PHE A 354 5.45 17.77 -4.73
C PHE A 354 4.68 16.90 -5.74
N TRP A 355 5.39 16.26 -6.68
CA TRP A 355 4.80 15.24 -7.58
C TRP A 355 4.95 13.83 -7.00
N PHE A 356 4.20 13.48 -5.95
CA PHE A 356 4.48 12.26 -5.19
C PHE A 356 3.24 11.45 -4.80
N GLY A 357 3.02 10.38 -5.57
CA GLY A 357 2.21 9.19 -5.28
C GLY A 357 2.88 7.99 -5.97
#